data_AF-A0A419WF57-F1
#
_entry.id   AF-A0A419WF57-F1
#
_cell.length_a   1.000
_cell.length_b   1.000
_cell.length_c   1.000
_cell.angle_alpha   90.00
_cell.angle_beta   90.00
_cell.angle_gamma   90.00
#
_symmetry.space_group_name_H-M   'P 1'
#
loop_
_entity.id
_entity.type
_entity.pdbx_description
1 polymer ?
#
loop_
_entity_poly.entity_id
_entity_poly.type
_entity_poly.pdbx_seq_one_letter_code
_entity_poly.pdbx_strand_id
1 'polypeptide(L)'
;MNTTLKKSLEQESTDELFFYFRHDGAYNFEKKIIAGKLLKERGFDRQILQEEKQLCIEELQADLKEGETPGLLFKKSKQEVMKKMLGWLVMFLLFMSIEIVVNVTQAEKDWESMGIVFAIGLSLLAYSFFFYKKHINKLMHEGAKNNELLRLRLSYIQKEWDF
;
A
#
# COMPACT_ATOMS: atom_id res chain seq x y z
N MET A 1 -22.54 11.61 -1.96
CA MET A 1 -22.49 10.97 -0.63
C MET A 1 -23.54 9.87 -0.60
N ASN A 2 -23.15 8.64 -0.32
CA ASN A 2 -23.99 7.45 -0.34
C ASN A 2 -25.03 7.50 0.79
N THR A 3 -26.31 7.60 0.42
CA THR A 3 -27.43 7.74 1.36
C THR A 3 -27.65 6.50 2.21
N THR A 4 -27.40 5.31 1.67
CA THR A 4 -27.52 4.05 2.40
C THR A 4 -26.44 3.95 3.47
N LEU A 5 -25.21 4.36 3.11
CA LEU A 5 -24.09 4.38 4.04
C LEU A 5 -24.30 5.37 5.18
N LYS A 6 -24.81 6.58 4.87
CA LYS A 6 -25.15 7.57 5.90
C LYS A 6 -26.16 7.01 6.90
N LYS A 7 -27.25 6.41 6.42
CA LYS A 7 -28.29 5.81 7.29
C LYS A 7 -27.76 4.69 8.17
N SER A 8 -26.83 3.89 7.66
CA SER A 8 -26.16 2.85 8.47
C SER A 8 -25.35 3.49 9.60
N LEU A 9 -24.56 4.54 9.31
CA LEU A 9 -23.71 5.20 10.29
C LEU A 9 -24.52 6.03 11.31
N GLU A 10 -25.70 6.52 10.95
CA GLU A 10 -26.61 7.20 11.89
C GLU A 10 -27.06 6.31 13.05
N GLN A 11 -27.04 4.98 12.87
CA GLN A 11 -27.41 4.00 13.90
C GLN A 11 -26.25 3.63 14.84
N GLU A 12 -25.01 3.95 14.46
CA GLU A 12 -23.81 3.61 15.23
C GLU A 12 -23.67 4.51 16.47
N SER A 13 -22.96 4.02 17.47
CA SER A 13 -22.62 4.77 18.68
C SER A 13 -21.62 5.90 18.41
N THR A 14 -21.52 6.87 19.32
CA THR A 14 -20.52 7.95 19.21
C THR A 14 -19.09 7.40 19.21
N ASP A 15 -18.82 6.33 19.97
CA ASP A 15 -17.50 5.70 20.03
C ASP A 15 -17.13 5.01 18.72
N GLU A 16 -18.09 4.32 18.08
CA GLU A 16 -17.89 3.72 16.75
C GLU A 16 -17.68 4.79 15.68
N LEU A 17 -18.45 5.88 15.72
CA LEU A 17 -18.24 7.01 14.81
C LEU A 17 -16.86 7.65 15.03
N PHE A 18 -16.42 7.80 16.28
CA PHE A 18 -15.09 8.32 16.60
C PHE A 18 -14.00 7.37 16.10
N PHE A 19 -14.19 6.06 16.24
CA PHE A 19 -13.30 5.06 15.66
C PHE A 19 -13.17 5.21 14.14
N TYR A 20 -14.29 5.33 13.40
CA TYR A 20 -14.26 5.54 11.94
C TYR A 20 -13.69 6.89 11.51
N PHE A 21 -13.86 7.92 12.33
CA PHE A 21 -13.33 9.26 12.09
C PHE A 21 -11.80 9.28 12.27
N ARG A 22 -11.31 8.68 13.35
CA ARG A 22 -9.88 8.62 13.69
C ARG A 22 -9.09 7.69 12.78
N HIS A 23 -9.56 6.46 12.59
CA HIS A 23 -8.77 5.46 11.89
C HIS A 23 -8.84 5.62 10.39
N ASP A 24 -7.67 5.68 9.77
CA ASP A 24 -7.51 5.48 8.32
C ASP A 24 -7.62 3.99 7.99
N GLY A 25 -8.80 3.43 8.26
CA GLY A 25 -9.23 2.19 7.64
C GLY A 25 -9.37 2.46 6.15
N ALA A 26 -8.28 2.32 5.40
CA ALA A 26 -8.12 2.67 3.99
C ALA A 26 -9.22 2.13 3.04
N TYR A 27 -10.11 1.27 3.54
CA TYR A 27 -11.21 0.67 2.82
C TYR A 27 -12.40 1.62 2.56
N ASN A 28 -12.62 2.68 3.36
CA ASN A 28 -13.74 3.59 3.07
C ASN A 28 -13.58 5.02 3.62
N PHE A 29 -12.90 5.86 2.84
CA PHE A 29 -12.75 7.30 3.14
C PHE A 29 -14.10 8.03 3.24
N GLU A 30 -15.13 7.58 2.51
CA GLU A 30 -16.47 8.16 2.60
C GLU A 30 -17.10 7.92 3.98
N LYS A 31 -16.86 6.76 4.62
CA LYS A 31 -17.26 6.51 6.01
C LYS A 31 -16.62 7.51 6.97
N LYS A 32 -15.32 7.77 6.82
CA LYS A 32 -14.57 8.74 7.65
C LYS A 32 -15.16 10.14 7.53
N ILE A 33 -15.47 10.59 6.32
CA ILE A 33 -16.12 11.88 6.08
C ILE A 33 -17.48 11.96 6.76
N ILE A 34 -18.34 10.94 6.56
CA ILE A 34 -19.68 10.90 7.15
C ILE A 34 -19.62 10.85 8.68
N ALA A 35 -18.70 10.06 9.24
CA ALA A 35 -18.53 9.94 10.68
C ALA A 35 -18.16 11.28 11.32
N GLY A 36 -17.22 12.03 10.74
CA GLY A 36 -16.87 13.38 11.22
C GLY A 36 -18.05 14.35 11.22
N LYS A 37 -18.92 14.28 10.19
CA LYS A 37 -20.15 15.08 10.16
C LYS A 37 -21.15 14.69 11.23
N LEU A 38 -21.40 13.38 11.40
CA LEU A 38 -22.34 12.89 12.39
C LEU A 38 -21.87 13.20 13.81
N LEU A 39 -20.57 13.13 14.10
CA LEU A 39 -20.01 13.55 15.38
C LEU A 39 -20.26 15.04 15.64
N LYS A 40 -20.06 15.90 14.63
CA LYS A 40 -20.40 17.33 14.74
C LYS A 40 -21.90 17.54 14.97
N GLU A 41 -22.76 16.87 14.19
CA GLU A 41 -24.23 16.96 14.31
C GLU A 41 -24.71 16.51 15.70
N ARG A 42 -24.03 15.54 16.31
CA ARG A 42 -24.31 15.03 17.67
C ARG A 42 -23.72 15.89 18.79
N GLY A 43 -23.03 16.99 18.48
CA GLY A 43 -22.44 17.89 19.47
C GLY A 43 -21.21 17.31 20.19
N PHE A 44 -20.45 16.43 19.52
CA PHE A 44 -19.17 15.96 20.05
C PHE A 44 -18.17 17.11 20.25
N ASP A 45 -17.15 16.89 21.08
CA ASP A 45 -16.15 17.90 21.43
C ASP A 45 -15.48 18.49 20.18
N ARG A 46 -15.70 19.78 19.94
CA ARG A 46 -15.20 20.48 18.76
C ARG A 46 -13.68 20.55 18.73
N GLN A 47 -13.02 20.70 19.89
CA GLN A 47 -11.58 20.78 19.96
C GLN A 47 -10.97 19.43 19.53
N ILE A 48 -11.50 18.32 20.04
CA ILE A 48 -11.06 16.98 19.64
C ILE A 48 -11.27 16.76 18.14
N LEU A 49 -12.41 17.18 17.59
CA LEU A 49 -12.65 17.07 16.14
C LEU A 49 -11.62 17.88 15.32
N GLN A 50 -11.28 19.08 15.77
CA GLN A 50 -10.28 19.93 15.09
C GLN A 50 -8.87 19.32 15.15
N GLU A 51 -8.46 18.79 16.30
CA GLU A 51 -7.17 18.13 16.48
C GLU A 51 -7.05 16.91 15.54
N GLU A 52 -8.04 16.03 15.52
CA GLU A 52 -8.05 14.83 14.65
C GLU A 52 -8.14 15.19 13.16
N LYS A 53 -8.87 16.26 12.80
CA LYS A 53 -8.87 16.80 11.43
C LYS A 53 -7.49 17.28 11.02
N GLN A 54 -6.81 18.03 11.91
CA GLN A 54 -5.48 18.55 11.63
C GLN A 54 -4.46 17.42 11.47
N LEU A 55 -4.48 16.42 12.37
CA LEU A 55 -3.66 15.22 12.26
C LEU A 55 -3.88 14.52 10.91
N CYS A 56 -5.14 14.31 10.52
CA CYS A 56 -5.44 13.66 9.24
C CYS A 56 -4.95 14.48 8.03
N ILE A 57 -5.04 15.81 8.07
CA ILE A 57 -4.51 16.68 7.01
C ILE A 57 -2.99 16.57 6.95
N GLU A 58 -2.30 16.60 8.09
CA GLU A 58 -0.85 16.50 8.17
C GLU A 58 -0.33 15.15 7.64
N GLU A 59 -0.98 14.04 7.99
CA GLU A 59 -0.67 12.71 7.46
C GLU A 59 -0.81 12.67 5.93
N LEU A 60 -1.94 13.13 5.40
CA LEU A 60 -2.19 13.15 3.95
C LEU A 60 -1.23 14.08 3.20
N GLN A 61 -0.84 15.21 3.80
CA GLN A 61 0.14 16.14 3.23
C GLN A 61 1.56 15.55 3.24
N ALA A 62 1.93 14.83 4.29
CA ALA A 62 3.21 14.12 4.36
C ALA A 62 3.31 13.06 3.26
N ASP A 63 2.25 12.26 3.08
CA ASP A 63 2.16 11.25 2.01
C ASP A 63 2.25 11.89 0.62
N LEU A 64 1.54 13.00 0.40
CA LEU A 64 1.62 13.77 -0.84
C LEU A 64 3.03 14.28 -1.13
N LYS A 65 3.71 14.83 -0.13
CA LYS A 65 5.06 15.37 -0.30
C LYS A 65 6.06 14.28 -0.70
N GLU A 66 5.92 13.08 -0.12
CA GLU A 66 6.73 11.91 -0.49
C GLU A 66 6.45 11.49 -1.95
N GLY A 67 5.18 11.49 -2.36
CA GLY A 67 4.74 11.08 -3.69
C GLY A 67 5.01 12.11 -4.80
N GLU A 68 5.00 13.41 -4.49
CA GLU A 68 5.20 14.49 -5.46
C GLU A 68 6.67 14.77 -5.75
N THR A 69 7.56 14.39 -4.83
CA THR A 69 9.00 14.57 -5.02
C THR A 69 9.52 13.50 -6.00
N PRO A 70 9.86 13.84 -7.27
CA PRO A 70 10.12 12.83 -8.30
C PRO A 70 11.32 11.93 -7.95
N GLY A 71 12.32 12.49 -7.26
CA GLY A 71 13.48 11.74 -6.78
C GLY A 71 13.15 10.74 -5.66
N LEU A 72 12.19 11.05 -4.78
CA LEU A 72 11.78 10.17 -3.68
C LEU A 72 10.90 9.04 -4.19
N LEU A 73 9.90 9.35 -5.02
CA LEU A 73 9.02 8.35 -5.63
C LEU A 73 9.82 7.32 -6.45
N PHE A 74 10.78 7.80 -7.26
CA PHE A 74 11.67 6.92 -8.02
C PHE A 74 12.54 6.06 -7.10
N LYS A 75 13.13 6.64 -6.05
CA LYS A 75 13.97 5.90 -5.08
C LYS A 75 13.17 4.82 -4.35
N LYS A 76 11.95 5.12 -3.90
CA LYS A 76 11.03 4.18 -3.24
C LYS A 76 10.64 3.04 -4.18
N SER A 77 10.19 3.36 -5.39
CA SER A 77 9.84 2.38 -6.43
C SER A 77 11.02 1.46 -6.76
N LYS A 78 12.22 2.04 -6.90
CA LYS A 78 13.46 1.30 -7.14
C LYS A 78 13.78 0.33 -6.00
N GLN A 79 13.72 0.80 -4.76
CA GLN A 79 13.99 -0.02 -3.58
C GLN A 79 13.00 -1.19 -3.49
N GLU A 80 11.72 -0.96 -3.75
CA GLU A 80 10.71 -2.02 -3.68
C GLU A 80 10.95 -3.12 -4.73
N VAL A 81 11.23 -2.74 -5.98
CA VAL A 81 11.54 -3.70 -7.05
C VAL A 81 12.83 -4.47 -6.71
N MET A 82 13.88 -3.78 -6.26
CA MET A 82 15.14 -4.42 -5.85
C MET A 82 14.92 -5.42 -4.71
N LYS A 83 14.11 -5.07 -3.70
CA LYS A 83 13.82 -5.95 -2.56
C LYS A 83 13.09 -7.22 -3.00
N LYS A 84 12.12 -7.10 -3.93
CA LYS A 84 11.45 -8.25 -4.55
C LYS A 84 12.43 -9.14 -5.31
N MET A 85 13.30 -8.55 -6.13
CA MET A 85 14.31 -9.29 -6.90
C MET A 85 15.33 -10.00 -6.00
N LEU A 86 15.81 -9.33 -4.94
CA LEU A 86 16.66 -9.93 -3.92
C LEU A 86 15.96 -11.11 -3.23
N GLY A 87 14.67 -10.97 -2.90
CA GLY A 87 13.87 -12.07 -2.36
C GLY A 87 13.81 -13.28 -3.29
N TRP A 88 13.52 -13.05 -4.58
CA TRP A 88 13.55 -14.12 -5.60
C TRP A 88 14.92 -14.77 -5.74
N LEU A 89 15.99 -13.98 -5.72
CA LEU A 89 17.35 -14.50 -5.77
C LEU A 89 17.68 -15.36 -4.55
N VAL A 90 17.34 -14.91 -3.35
CA VAL A 90 17.54 -15.68 -2.11
C VAL A 90 16.76 -16.99 -2.15
N MET A 91 15.49 -16.96 -2.57
CA MET A 91 14.67 -18.16 -2.73
C MET A 91 15.26 -19.13 -3.75
N PHE A 92 15.75 -18.62 -4.89
CA PHE A 92 16.40 -19.43 -5.91
C PHE A 92 17.69 -20.08 -5.37
N LEU A 93 18.54 -19.32 -4.67
CA LEU A 93 19.77 -19.85 -4.08
C LEU A 93 19.50 -20.91 -3.01
N LEU A 94 18.50 -20.71 -2.15
CA LEU A 94 18.09 -21.70 -1.16
C LEU A 94 17.59 -22.98 -1.84
N PHE A 95 16.73 -22.83 -2.85
CA PHE A 95 16.22 -23.97 -3.61
C PHE A 95 17.36 -24.75 -4.29
N MET A 96 18.29 -24.05 -4.96
CA MET A 96 19.47 -24.67 -5.57
C MET A 96 20.36 -25.37 -4.53
N SER A 97 20.54 -24.80 -3.35
CA SER A 97 21.34 -25.42 -2.29
C SER A 97 20.73 -26.74 -1.81
N ILE A 98 19.40 -26.83 -1.72
CA ILE A 98 18.67 -28.04 -1.35
C ILE A 98 18.83 -29.09 -2.46
N GLU A 99 18.58 -28.72 -3.71
CA GLU A 99 18.72 -29.61 -4.88
C GLU A 99 20.14 -30.18 -5.02
N ILE A 100 21.17 -29.38 -4.77
CA ILE A 100 22.56 -29.84 -4.77
C ILE A 100 22.79 -30.89 -3.68
N VAL A 101 22.33 -30.62 -2.45
CA VAL A 101 22.50 -31.57 -1.33
C VAL A 101 21.78 -32.88 -1.60
N VAL A 102 20.55 -32.82 -2.15
CA VAL A 102 19.78 -34.00 -2.53
C VAL A 102 20.50 -34.81 -3.61
N ASN A 103 20.94 -34.16 -4.69
CA ASN A 103 21.63 -34.84 -5.79
C ASN A 103 23.00 -35.43 -5.39
N VAL A 104 23.71 -34.81 -4.44
CA VAL A 104 25.01 -35.33 -3.95
C VAL A 104 24.83 -36.51 -3.01
N THR A 105 23.71 -36.59 -2.29
CA THR A 105 23.42 -37.67 -1.32
C THR A 105 22.70 -38.87 -1.93
N GLN A 106 22.08 -38.72 -3.11
CA GLN A 106 21.48 -39.82 -3.85
C GLN A 106 22.52 -40.69 -4.57
N ALA A 107 22.25 -42.00 -4.64
CA ALA A 107 23.14 -42.99 -5.27
C ALA A 107 23.19 -42.86 -6.80
N GLU A 108 22.08 -42.43 -7.42
CA GLU A 108 22.02 -42.04 -8.82
C GLU A 108 21.98 -40.52 -8.91
N LYS A 109 22.97 -39.94 -9.59
CA LYS A 109 23.06 -38.50 -9.81
C LYS A 109 22.27 -38.13 -11.05
N ASP A 110 21.22 -37.33 -10.91
CA ASP A 110 20.44 -36.83 -12.05
C ASP A 110 20.80 -35.37 -12.36
N TRP A 111 21.91 -35.19 -13.06
CA TRP A 111 22.40 -33.88 -13.48
C TRP A 111 21.52 -33.21 -14.54
N GLU A 112 20.74 -34.00 -15.30
CA GLU A 112 19.89 -33.49 -16.37
C GLU A 112 18.69 -32.74 -15.79
N SER A 113 17.97 -33.33 -14.82
CA SER A 113 16.86 -32.66 -14.14
C SER A 113 17.33 -31.42 -13.38
N MET A 114 18.48 -31.49 -12.70
CA MET A 114 19.09 -30.34 -12.04
C MET A 114 19.39 -29.20 -13.03
N GLY A 115 19.91 -29.52 -14.21
CA GLY A 115 20.18 -28.55 -15.28
C GLY A 115 18.92 -27.86 -15.80
N ILE A 116 17.83 -28.62 -15.96
CA ILE A 116 16.52 -28.09 -16.38
C ILE A 116 15.98 -27.11 -15.32
N VAL A 117 16.02 -27.47 -14.04
CA VAL A 117 15.51 -26.62 -12.96
C VAL A 117 16.36 -25.34 -12.81
N PHE A 118 17.69 -25.47 -12.96
CA PHE A 118 18.58 -24.32 -12.99
C PHE A 118 18.26 -23.37 -14.16
N ALA A 119 18.04 -23.90 -15.35
CA ALA A 119 17.68 -23.11 -16.53
C ALA A 119 16.34 -22.38 -16.37
N ILE A 120 15.33 -23.04 -15.77
CA ILE A 120 14.03 -22.42 -15.46
C ILE A 120 14.21 -21.28 -14.46
N GLY A 121 14.95 -21.51 -13.37
CA GLY A 121 15.17 -20.47 -12.35
C GLY A 121 15.95 -19.27 -12.87
N LEU A 122 17.00 -19.50 -13.68
CA LEU A 122 17.71 -18.42 -14.38
C LEU A 122 16.80 -17.66 -15.35
N SER A 123 15.91 -18.35 -16.05
CA SER A 123 14.95 -17.71 -16.96
C SER A 123 13.97 -16.80 -16.21
N LEU A 124 13.51 -17.20 -15.02
CA LEU A 124 12.65 -16.38 -14.17
C LEU A 124 13.38 -15.15 -13.58
N LEU A 125 14.64 -15.31 -13.20
CA LEU A 125 15.49 -14.18 -12.78
C LEU A 125 15.74 -13.22 -13.95
N ALA A 126 16.08 -13.74 -15.13
CA ALA A 126 16.28 -12.94 -16.34
C ALA A 126 15.01 -12.18 -16.73
N TYR A 127 13.84 -12.84 -16.65
CA TYR A 127 12.55 -12.21 -16.87
C TYR A 127 12.33 -11.02 -15.91
N SER A 128 12.54 -11.22 -14.61
CA SER A 128 12.36 -10.17 -13.62
C SER A 128 13.35 -9.00 -13.80
N PHE A 129 14.58 -9.27 -14.25
CA PHE A 129 15.53 -8.23 -14.67
C PHE A 129 15.08 -7.48 -15.94
N PHE A 130 14.61 -8.20 -16.96
CA PHE A 130 14.15 -7.61 -18.22
C PHE A 130 12.98 -6.63 -18.01
N PHE A 131 12.06 -6.97 -17.10
CA PHE A 131 10.92 -6.14 -16.77
C PHE A 131 11.18 -5.10 -15.66
N TYR A 132 12.41 -4.97 -15.15
CA TYR A 132 12.78 -4.07 -14.06
C TYR A 132 12.29 -2.63 -14.27
N LYS A 133 12.66 -2.01 -15.41
CA LYS A 133 12.25 -0.64 -15.73
C LYS A 133 10.73 -0.51 -15.84
N LYS A 134 10.06 -1.52 -16.40
CA LYS A 134 8.60 -1.55 -16.54
C LYS A 134 7.92 -1.59 -15.16
N HIS A 135 8.44 -2.39 -14.23
CA HIS A 135 7.93 -2.45 -12.86
C HIS A 135 8.11 -1.14 -12.10
N ILE A 136 9.28 -0.49 -12.22
CA ILE A 136 9.50 0.83 -11.62
C ILE A 136 8.52 1.85 -12.18
N ASN A 137 8.38 1.94 -13.50
CA ASN A 137 7.47 2.90 -14.13
C ASN A 137 6.01 2.64 -13.73
N LYS A 138 5.60 1.38 -13.57
CA LYS A 138 4.28 1.01 -13.08
C LYS A 138 4.06 1.53 -11.65
N LEU A 139 5.00 1.29 -10.74
CA LEU A 139 4.92 1.77 -9.36
C LEU A 139 4.90 3.31 -9.27
N MET A 140 5.68 3.98 -10.12
CA MET A 140 5.65 5.44 -10.22
C MET A 140 4.30 5.96 -10.71
N HIS A 141 3.71 5.31 -11.72
CA HIS A 141 2.40 5.69 -12.22
C HIS A 141 1.28 5.45 -11.18
N GLU A 142 1.34 4.32 -10.47
CA GLU A 142 0.44 4.03 -9.36
C GLU A 142 0.59 5.04 -8.22
N GLY A 143 1.83 5.43 -7.89
CA GLY A 143 2.11 6.49 -6.93
C GLY A 143 1.53 7.84 -7.34
N ALA A 144 1.67 8.22 -8.61
CA ALA A 144 1.07 9.44 -9.14
C ALA A 144 -0.47 9.42 -9.05
N LYS A 145 -1.11 8.31 -9.41
CA LYS A 145 -2.56 8.12 -9.26
C LYS A 145 -3.00 8.18 -7.79
N ASN A 146 -2.18 7.65 -6.87
CA ASN A 146 -2.45 7.75 -5.45
C ASN A 146 -2.38 9.21 -4.97
N ASN A 147 -1.45 10.02 -5.48
CA ASN A 147 -1.39 11.45 -5.15
C ASN A 147 -2.65 12.19 -5.58
N GLU A 148 -3.20 11.91 -6.77
CA GLU A 148 -4.49 12.50 -7.19
C GLU A 148 -5.61 12.15 -6.21
N LEU A 149 -5.65 10.91 -5.74
CA LEU A 149 -6.61 10.46 -4.74
C LEU A 149 -6.39 11.14 -3.38
N LEU A 150 -5.16 11.32 -2.93
CA LEU A 150 -4.82 12.04 -1.71
C LEU A 150 -5.25 13.52 -1.78
N ARG A 151 -5.01 14.20 -2.92
CA ARG A 151 -5.49 15.58 -3.15
C ARG A 151 -7.02 15.64 -3.10
N LEU A 152 -7.70 14.67 -3.71
CA LEU A 152 -9.15 14.59 -3.66
C LEU A 152 -9.64 14.40 -2.21
N ARG A 153 -9.00 13.51 -1.44
CA ARG A 153 -9.30 13.30 -0.02
C ARG A 153 -9.14 14.58 0.82
N LEU A 154 -8.02 15.30 0.65
CA LEU A 154 -7.82 16.60 1.29
C LEU A 154 -8.93 17.60 0.94
N SER A 155 -9.32 17.67 -0.34
CA SER A 155 -10.38 18.57 -0.77
C SER A 155 -11.73 18.24 -0.11
N TYR A 156 -12.04 16.95 0.08
CA TYR A 156 -13.23 16.52 0.79
C TYR A 156 -13.16 16.86 2.27
N ILE A 157 -12.04 16.64 2.95
CA ILE A 157 -11.88 17.04 4.37
C ILE A 157 -12.13 18.54 4.53
N GLN A 158 -11.49 19.36 3.69
CA GLN A 158 -11.61 20.82 3.76
C GLN A 158 -13.03 21.31 3.50
N LYS A 159 -13.76 20.64 2.59
CA LYS A 159 -15.12 21.01 2.22
C LYS A 159 -16.18 20.51 3.19
N GLU A 160 -16.02 19.28 3.66
CA GLU A 160 -17.08 18.53 4.34
C GLU A 160 -16.96 18.55 5.87
N TRP A 161 -15.78 18.84 6.42
CA TRP A 161 -15.56 19.08 7.85
C TRP A 161 -15.41 20.57 8.12
N ASP A 162 -16.54 21.22 8.39
CA ASP A 162 -16.69 22.67 8.61
C ASP A 162 -16.53 23.10 10.09
N PHE A 163 -16.07 22.19 10.95
CA PHE A 163 -15.74 22.48 12.35
C PHE A 163 -14.34 23.08 12.51
#